data_AF-A0A9J6Q3L9-F1
#
_entry.id   AF-A0A9J6Q3L9-F1
#
_cell.length_a   1.000
_cell.length_b   1.000
_cell.length_c   1.000
_cell.angle_alpha   90.00
_cell.angle_beta   90.00
_cell.angle_gamma   90.00
#
_symmetry.space_group_name_H-M   'P 1'
#
loop_
_entity.id
_entity.type
_entity.pdbx_description
1 polymer ?
#
loop_
_entity_poly.entity_id
_entity_poly.type
_entity_poly.pdbx_seq_one_letter_code
_entity_poly.pdbx_strand_id
1 'polypeptide(L)'
;MTTVLPIISLAKRKNAMLHFNSASLRYKFIYLTKNVYHGIAVHTLFAEAWNESLIQQVGGQKLAFNMIDKYINFIPFSLRFENIYRKPGAVFEPDIILPTKRLESKWITFTNILFFVDMCDPEQTSFLFISPQDAVPDIEQKIAVFLRHCAALVSNDKQMQCSSFSFSLRDQQIVFYTLAGRTIKEIAAELSVTDKMVYKIRDQLTRRLECQQGSFLFKGLAQCWRILPNEKYVT
;
A
#
# COMPACT_ATOMS: atom_id res chain seq x y z
N MET A 1 -9.58 13.28 50.09
CA MET A 1 -8.84 13.92 48.98
C MET A 1 -8.77 12.91 47.84
N THR A 2 -9.65 13.04 46.86
CA THR A 2 -9.78 12.11 45.73
C THR A 2 -9.04 12.73 44.54
N THR A 3 -7.87 12.21 44.21
CA THR A 3 -7.10 12.63 43.04
C THR A 3 -7.74 12.07 41.78
N VAL A 4 -8.49 12.91 41.07
CA VAL A 4 -8.98 12.64 39.72
C VAL A 4 -7.81 12.80 38.76
N LEU A 5 -7.34 11.69 38.19
CA LEU A 5 -6.39 11.71 37.07
C LEU A 5 -7.06 12.37 35.85
N PRO A 6 -6.39 13.30 35.15
CA PRO A 6 -6.97 13.93 33.98
C PRO A 6 -7.05 12.90 32.85
N ILE A 7 -8.26 12.73 32.30
CA ILE A 7 -8.50 11.98 31.06
C ILE A 7 -7.85 12.79 29.93
N ILE A 8 -6.61 12.42 29.60
CA ILE A 8 -5.90 12.97 28.44
C ILE A 8 -6.66 12.49 27.20
N SER A 9 -7.25 13.44 26.49
CA SER A 9 -7.99 13.21 25.25
C SER A 9 -7.16 12.41 24.24
N LEU A 10 -7.75 11.38 23.62
CA LEU A 10 -7.12 10.52 22.61
C LEU A 10 -6.50 11.32 21.44
N ALA A 11 -6.99 12.53 21.18
CA ALA A 11 -6.47 13.40 20.12
C ALA A 11 -5.06 13.92 20.44
N LYS A 12 -4.73 14.18 21.70
CA LYS A 12 -3.37 14.62 22.10
C LYS A 12 -2.33 13.50 22.05
N ARG A 13 -2.74 12.23 22.18
CA ARG A 13 -1.82 11.08 22.05
C ARG A 13 -1.29 10.89 20.62
N LYS A 14 -2.09 11.19 19.58
CA LYS A 14 -1.65 11.10 18.18
C LYS A 14 -0.49 12.05 17.85
N ASN A 15 -0.51 13.27 18.39
CA ASN A 15 0.54 14.26 18.14
C ASN A 15 1.81 14.00 18.98
N ALA A 16 1.67 13.45 20.19
CA ALA A 16 2.82 13.11 21.04
C ALA A 16 3.61 11.90 20.52
N MET A 17 2.95 10.91 19.90
CA MET A 17 3.63 9.72 19.35
C MET A 17 4.41 9.98 18.04
N LEU A 18 4.16 11.10 17.35
CA LEU A 18 4.95 11.51 16.18
C LEU A 18 6.40 11.88 16.55
N HIS A 19 6.67 12.24 17.81
CA HIS A 19 8.01 12.66 18.25
C HIS A 19 8.84 11.53 18.88
N PHE A 20 8.23 10.41 19.29
CA PHE A 20 8.94 9.32 19.99
C PHE A 20 9.23 8.09 19.11
N ASN A 21 8.51 7.92 17.99
CA ASN A 21 8.81 6.89 17.01
C ASN A 21 9.37 7.56 15.76
N SER A 22 10.67 7.37 15.47
CA SER A 22 11.23 7.77 14.18
C SER A 22 10.35 7.24 13.05
N ALA A 23 10.04 8.08 12.07
CA ALA A 23 9.28 7.69 10.88
C ALA A 23 9.87 6.44 10.21
N SER A 24 11.20 6.26 10.28
CA SER A 24 11.91 5.07 9.76
C SER A 24 11.55 3.76 10.45
N LEU A 25 11.11 3.80 11.71
CA LEU A 25 10.67 2.62 12.47
C LEU A 25 9.21 2.28 12.21
N ARG A 26 8.40 3.28 11.86
CA ARG A 26 6.96 3.14 11.63
C ARG A 26 6.62 2.86 10.18
N TYR A 27 7.24 3.56 9.24
CA TYR A 27 6.88 3.49 7.83
C TYR A 27 7.94 2.76 7.03
N LYS A 28 7.50 1.88 6.14
CA LYS A 28 8.39 1.13 5.25
C LYS A 28 7.83 1.08 3.84
N PHE A 29 8.72 1.19 2.86
CA PHE A 29 8.42 0.80 1.49
C PHE A 29 8.86 -0.64 1.26
N ILE A 30 8.02 -1.42 0.62
CA ILE A 30 8.30 -2.81 0.31
C ILE A 30 7.91 -3.08 -1.13
N TYR A 31 8.88 -3.46 -1.96
CA TYR A 31 8.66 -3.78 -3.35
C TYR A 31 8.61 -5.30 -3.55
N LEU A 32 7.45 -5.79 -3.95
CA LEU A 32 7.22 -7.17 -4.33
C LEU A 32 7.61 -7.37 -5.79
N THR A 33 8.71 -8.07 -6.07
CA THR A 33 9.08 -8.47 -7.43
C THR A 33 9.91 -9.74 -7.44
N LYS A 34 9.66 -10.61 -8.42
CA LYS A 34 10.52 -11.78 -8.68
C LYS A 34 11.73 -11.44 -9.54
N ASN A 35 11.74 -10.27 -10.20
CA ASN A 35 12.81 -9.84 -11.07
C ASN A 35 13.70 -8.83 -10.32
N VAL A 36 14.86 -9.29 -9.85
CA VAL A 36 15.80 -8.45 -9.10
C VAL A 36 16.28 -7.24 -9.90
N TYR A 37 16.52 -7.38 -11.21
CA TYR A 37 16.93 -6.25 -12.05
C TYR A 37 15.85 -5.19 -12.18
N HIS A 38 14.59 -5.63 -12.32
CA HIS A 38 13.46 -4.71 -12.30
C HIS A 38 13.34 -4.02 -10.94
N GLY A 39 13.53 -4.76 -9.84
CA GLY A 39 13.58 -4.21 -8.49
C GLY A 39 14.65 -3.15 -8.29
N ILE A 40 15.87 -3.40 -8.77
CA ILE A 40 16.97 -2.43 -8.73
C ILE A 40 16.63 -1.18 -9.53
N ALA A 41 16.10 -1.33 -10.76
CA ALA A 41 15.71 -0.19 -11.58
C ALA A 41 14.63 0.66 -10.89
N VAL A 42 13.57 0.03 -10.38
CA VAL A 42 12.49 0.70 -9.65
C VAL A 42 13.02 1.39 -8.39
N HIS A 43 13.95 0.76 -7.67
CA HIS A 43 14.59 1.37 -6.50
C HIS A 43 15.38 2.63 -6.85
N THR A 44 16.09 2.64 -7.99
CA THR A 44 16.80 3.84 -8.47
C THR A 44 15.82 4.98 -8.77
N LEU A 45 14.78 4.71 -9.55
CA LEU A 45 13.73 5.70 -9.87
C LEU A 45 13.02 6.20 -8.60
N PHE A 46 12.77 5.29 -7.65
CA PHE A 46 12.21 5.63 -6.35
C PHE A 46 13.13 6.57 -5.55
N ALA A 47 14.43 6.29 -5.52
CA ALA A 47 15.39 7.10 -4.78
C ALA A 47 15.49 8.53 -5.35
N GLU A 48 15.41 8.67 -6.66
CA GLU A 48 15.35 9.98 -7.33
C GLU A 48 14.06 10.72 -6.95
N ALA A 49 12.90 10.08 -7.12
CA ALA A 49 11.60 10.67 -6.79
C ALA A 49 11.45 10.98 -5.28
N TRP A 50 12.11 10.21 -4.41
CA TRP A 50 12.07 10.40 -2.96
C TRP A 50 12.67 11.75 -2.54
N ASN A 51 13.78 12.15 -3.15
CA ASN A 51 14.50 13.38 -2.79
C ASN A 51 13.68 14.65 -3.04
N GLU A 52 12.70 14.59 -3.94
CA GLU A 52 11.81 15.70 -4.28
C GLU A 52 10.44 15.57 -3.60
N SER A 53 10.23 14.55 -2.77
CA SER A 53 8.91 14.19 -2.27
C SER A 53 8.53 14.90 -0.97
N LEU A 54 7.25 15.25 -0.85
CA LEU A 54 6.68 15.82 0.38
C LEU A 54 6.76 14.85 1.57
N ILE A 55 6.72 13.54 1.32
CA ILE A 55 6.82 12.53 2.38
C ILE A 55 8.19 12.55 3.06
N GLN A 56 9.27 12.92 2.35
CA GLN A 56 10.58 13.15 2.96
C GLN A 56 10.55 14.34 3.91
N GLN A 57 9.88 15.43 3.51
CA GLN A 57 9.75 16.65 4.33
C GLN A 57 8.95 16.37 5.61
N VAL A 58 7.91 15.53 5.53
CA VAL A 58 7.09 15.12 6.68
C VAL A 58 7.80 14.08 7.55
N GLY A 59 8.55 13.15 6.95
CA GLY A 59 9.20 12.04 7.65
C GLY A 59 10.55 12.36 8.27
N GLY A 60 11.24 13.41 7.83
CA GLY A 60 12.53 13.90 8.36
C GLY A 60 13.74 12.97 8.13
N GLN A 61 13.51 11.67 7.90
CA GLN A 61 14.54 10.65 7.67
C GLN A 61 14.18 9.80 6.44
N LYS A 62 15.21 9.24 5.79
CA LYS A 62 15.02 8.29 4.69
C LYS A 62 14.29 7.05 5.20
N LEU A 63 13.14 6.74 4.59
CA LEU A 63 12.39 5.53 4.91
C LEU A 63 13.07 4.30 4.26
N ALA A 64 12.99 3.17 4.95
CA ALA A 64 13.55 1.92 4.43
C ALA A 64 12.78 1.45 3.19
N PHE A 65 13.51 1.06 2.15
CA PHE A 65 12.98 0.40 0.96
C PHE A 65 13.48 -1.05 0.97
N ASN A 66 12.55 -1.99 1.09
CA ASN A 66 12.86 -3.42 1.12
C ASN A 66 12.38 -4.08 -0.18
N MET A 67 13.11 -5.07 -0.68
CA MET A 67 12.67 -5.90 -1.80
C MET A 67 12.32 -7.30 -1.29
N ILE A 68 11.19 -7.82 -1.78
CA ILE A 68 10.74 -9.19 -1.51
C ILE A 68 10.30 -9.85 -2.80
N ASP A 69 10.47 -11.15 -2.90
CA ASP A 69 10.10 -11.97 -4.06
C ASP A 69 8.73 -12.64 -3.91
N LYS A 70 8.23 -12.73 -2.67
CA LYS A 70 6.94 -13.34 -2.34
C LYS A 70 6.16 -12.46 -1.39
N TYR A 71 4.88 -12.26 -1.67
CA TYR A 71 3.98 -11.49 -0.80
C TYR A 71 3.91 -12.06 0.62
N ILE A 72 4.12 -13.36 0.79
CA ILE A 72 4.16 -13.97 2.12
C ILE A 72 5.26 -13.40 3.03
N ASN A 73 6.33 -12.88 2.43
CA ASN A 73 7.42 -12.21 3.15
C ASN A 73 7.03 -10.80 3.60
N PHE A 74 5.80 -10.34 3.29
CA PHE A 74 5.21 -9.11 3.80
C PHE A 74 4.67 -9.26 5.23
N ILE A 75 4.36 -10.49 5.69
CA ILE A 75 3.80 -10.74 7.03
C ILE A 75 4.63 -10.17 8.19
N PRO A 76 5.97 -10.31 8.20
CA PRO A 76 6.76 -9.75 9.30
C PRO A 76 6.56 -8.24 9.44
N PHE A 77 6.10 -7.58 8.38
CA PHE A 77 5.82 -6.15 8.34
C PHE A 77 4.38 -5.78 8.67
N SER A 78 3.44 -6.74 8.64
CA SER A 78 2.03 -6.44 8.95
C SER A 78 1.60 -6.81 10.38
N LEU A 79 2.45 -7.53 11.14
CA LEU A 79 2.32 -7.95 12.56
C LEU A 79 0.99 -8.62 12.98
N ARG A 80 0.00 -8.75 12.09
CA ARG A 80 -1.38 -9.17 12.41
C ARG A 80 -1.76 -10.54 11.88
N PHE A 81 -0.88 -11.23 11.16
CA PHE A 81 -1.13 -12.58 10.63
C PHE A 81 -0.62 -13.72 11.53
N GLU A 82 -0.26 -13.44 12.79
CA GLU A 82 0.36 -14.41 13.71
C GLU A 82 -0.44 -15.71 13.90
N ASN A 83 -1.77 -15.66 13.86
CA ASN A 83 -2.61 -16.86 14.03
C ASN A 83 -2.57 -17.79 12.82
N ILE A 84 -2.19 -17.29 11.64
CA ILE A 84 -2.33 -18.00 10.37
C ILE A 84 -1.02 -18.66 9.95
N TYR A 85 0.12 -18.06 10.31
CA TYR A 85 1.46 -18.61 10.04
C TYR A 85 1.79 -19.86 10.89
N ARG A 86 0.98 -20.15 11.91
CA ARG A 86 1.20 -21.25 12.85
C ARG A 86 0.78 -22.63 12.35
N LYS A 87 0.14 -22.75 11.17
CA LYS A 87 -0.18 -24.07 10.56
C LYS A 87 1.05 -24.55 9.76
N PRO A 88 1.87 -25.48 10.29
CA PRO A 88 3.07 -25.93 9.61
C PRO A 88 2.72 -26.74 8.36
N GLY A 89 3.47 -26.58 7.27
CA GLY A 89 3.45 -27.50 6.13
C GLY A 89 2.55 -27.13 4.94
N ALA A 90 1.82 -26.02 4.96
CA ALA A 90 1.14 -25.54 3.76
C ALA A 90 2.16 -24.92 2.80
N VAL A 91 2.35 -25.53 1.63
CA VAL A 91 3.09 -24.93 0.53
C VAL A 91 2.22 -23.80 -0.03
N PHE A 92 2.73 -22.57 0.01
CA PHE A 92 2.03 -21.45 -0.63
C PHE A 92 1.98 -21.68 -2.14
N GLU A 93 0.80 -21.49 -2.72
CA GLU A 93 0.54 -21.57 -4.16
C GLU A 93 1.38 -20.51 -4.92
N PRO A 94 1.63 -20.71 -6.23
CA PRO A 94 2.34 -19.74 -7.05
C PRO A 94 1.50 -18.46 -7.26
N ASP A 95 1.99 -17.55 -8.10
CA ASP A 95 1.49 -16.18 -8.25
C ASP A 95 -0.04 -16.05 -8.23
N ILE A 96 -0.55 -15.01 -7.56
CA ILE A 96 -1.98 -14.71 -7.60
C ILE A 96 -2.31 -14.16 -8.97
N ILE A 97 -3.08 -14.94 -9.72
CA ILE A 97 -3.63 -14.55 -11.02
C ILE A 97 -5.07 -14.07 -10.81
N LEU A 98 -5.34 -12.82 -11.23
CA LEU A 98 -6.64 -12.18 -11.12
C LEU A 98 -7.30 -12.10 -12.50
N PRO A 99 -8.45 -12.76 -12.70
CA PRO A 99 -9.18 -12.67 -13.96
C PRO A 99 -9.79 -11.28 -14.15
N THR A 100 -9.75 -10.79 -15.38
CA THR A 100 -10.43 -9.57 -15.81
C THR A 100 -11.04 -9.74 -17.19
N LYS A 101 -12.14 -9.02 -17.46
CA LYS A 101 -12.73 -8.91 -18.80
C LYS A 101 -12.52 -7.53 -19.42
N ARG A 102 -11.83 -6.63 -18.71
CA ARG A 102 -11.74 -5.19 -19.02
C ARG A 102 -10.40 -4.82 -19.68
N LEU A 103 -9.45 -5.75 -19.69
CA LEU A 103 -8.15 -5.62 -20.35
C LEU A 103 -8.01 -6.67 -21.44
N GLU A 104 -7.16 -6.38 -22.43
CA GLU A 104 -6.83 -7.30 -23.51
C GLU A 104 -6.19 -8.61 -23.00
N SER A 105 -5.30 -8.52 -22.01
CA SER A 105 -4.61 -9.67 -21.44
C SER A 105 -5.53 -10.64 -20.68
N LYS A 106 -6.79 -10.26 -20.41
CA LYS A 106 -7.81 -10.98 -19.61
C LYS A 106 -7.39 -11.45 -18.20
N TRP A 107 -6.14 -11.22 -17.83
CA TRP A 107 -5.52 -11.67 -16.59
C TRP A 107 -4.51 -10.63 -16.13
N ILE A 108 -4.44 -10.42 -14.82
CA ILE A 108 -3.44 -9.58 -14.17
C ILE A 108 -2.77 -10.41 -13.09
N THR A 109 -1.45 -10.50 -13.14
CA THR A 109 -0.67 -11.12 -12.07
C THR A 109 -0.41 -10.10 -10.97
N PHE A 110 -0.71 -10.44 -9.73
CA PHE A 110 -0.41 -9.58 -8.56
C PHE A 110 1.09 -9.67 -8.24
N THR A 111 1.90 -8.93 -9.01
CA THR A 111 3.35 -8.86 -8.93
C THR A 111 3.80 -7.41 -9.18
N ASN A 112 5.08 -7.09 -8.95
CA ASN A 112 5.64 -5.75 -9.14
C ASN A 112 4.83 -4.69 -8.37
N ILE A 113 4.61 -4.94 -7.08
CA ILE A 113 3.80 -4.10 -6.20
C ILE A 113 4.70 -3.33 -5.25
N LEU A 114 4.69 -2.01 -5.31
CA LEU A 114 5.32 -1.12 -4.34
C LEU A 114 4.32 -0.80 -3.23
N PHE A 115 4.53 -1.37 -2.05
CA PHE A 115 3.75 -1.08 -0.87
C PHE A 115 4.34 0.09 -0.08
N PHE A 116 3.46 0.90 0.49
CA PHE A 116 3.73 1.79 1.61
C PHE A 116 3.02 1.24 2.84
N VAL A 117 3.79 0.90 3.87
CA VAL A 117 3.31 0.19 5.06
C VAL A 117 3.45 1.07 6.28
N ASP A 118 2.36 1.23 7.02
CA ASP A 118 2.38 1.73 8.40
C ASP A 118 2.39 0.53 9.35
N MET A 119 3.53 0.27 9.97
CA MET A 119 3.74 -0.84 10.91
C MET A 119 2.83 -0.76 12.14
N CYS A 120 2.28 0.43 12.45
CA CYS A 120 1.39 0.64 13.58
C CYS A 120 -0.10 0.59 13.18
N ASP A 121 -0.43 0.88 11.91
CA ASP A 121 -1.80 0.93 11.41
C ASP A 121 -1.93 0.28 10.03
N PRO A 122 -2.23 -1.03 9.94
CA PRO A 122 -2.28 -1.75 8.68
C PRO A 122 -3.38 -1.27 7.74
N GLU A 123 -4.41 -0.57 8.24
CA GLU A 123 -5.48 0.00 7.40
C GLU A 123 -4.99 1.17 6.54
N GLN A 124 -3.83 1.75 6.86
CA GLN A 124 -3.19 2.79 6.06
C GLN A 124 -2.23 2.23 5.00
N THR A 125 -2.14 0.90 4.87
CA THR A 125 -1.32 0.29 3.85
C THR A 125 -1.83 0.69 2.47
N SER A 126 -0.90 1.13 1.62
CA SER A 126 -1.19 1.49 0.25
C SER A 126 -0.24 0.77 -0.70
N PHE A 127 -0.64 0.69 -1.96
CA PHE A 127 0.14 0.00 -2.96
C PHE A 127 0.05 0.66 -4.33
N LEU A 128 1.16 0.57 -5.05
CA LEU A 128 1.29 0.90 -6.45
C LEU A 128 1.68 -0.35 -7.24
N PHE A 129 0.93 -0.66 -8.27
CA PHE A 129 1.22 -1.70 -9.25
C PHE A 129 1.98 -1.11 -10.43
N ILE A 130 3.12 -1.73 -10.74
CA ILE A 130 3.96 -1.40 -11.87
C ILE A 130 3.82 -2.53 -12.89
N SER A 131 3.16 -2.24 -14.00
CA SER A 131 2.92 -3.22 -15.05
C SER A 131 4.24 -3.59 -15.72
N PRO A 132 4.47 -4.86 -16.08
CA PRO A 132 5.66 -5.26 -16.86
C PRO A 132 5.82 -4.51 -18.19
N GLN A 133 4.73 -3.91 -18.70
CA GLN A 133 4.68 -3.15 -19.95
C GLN A 133 4.88 -1.64 -19.75
N ASP A 134 4.98 -1.16 -18.50
CA ASP A 134 5.19 0.27 -18.23
C ASP A 134 6.59 0.69 -18.71
N ALA A 135 6.66 1.79 -19.46
CA ALA A 135 7.95 2.39 -19.81
C ALA A 135 8.53 3.15 -18.61
N VAL A 136 9.84 3.42 -18.63
CA VAL A 136 10.53 4.15 -17.55
C VAL A 136 9.82 5.48 -17.18
N PRO A 137 9.42 6.35 -18.13
CA PRO A 137 8.73 7.60 -17.80
C PRO A 137 7.36 7.39 -17.13
N ASP A 138 6.66 6.29 -17.48
CA ASP A 138 5.39 5.94 -16.84
C ASP A 138 5.64 5.53 -15.39
N ILE A 139 6.67 4.71 -15.14
CA ILE A 139 7.05 4.28 -13.79
C ILE A 139 7.41 5.48 -12.91
N GLU A 140 8.22 6.40 -13.42
CA GLU A 140 8.59 7.65 -12.73
C GLU A 140 7.34 8.44 -12.32
N GLN A 141 6.42 8.67 -13.27
CA GLN A 141 5.19 9.39 -12.99
C GLN A 141 4.33 8.68 -11.94
N LYS A 142 4.19 7.36 -12.04
CA LYS A 142 3.43 6.54 -11.10
C LYS A 142 4.01 6.63 -9.69
N ILE A 143 5.33 6.48 -9.55
CA ILE A 143 6.03 6.60 -8.26
C ILE A 143 5.83 7.99 -7.67
N ALA A 144 5.99 9.06 -8.47
CA ALA A 144 5.81 10.43 -7.99
C ALA A 144 4.39 10.68 -7.46
N VAL A 145 3.35 10.24 -8.18
CA VAL A 145 1.95 10.35 -7.72
C VAL A 145 1.72 9.50 -6.47
N PHE A 146 2.27 8.29 -6.42
CA PHE A 146 2.13 7.41 -5.27
C PHE A 146 2.79 7.97 -4.00
N LEU A 147 3.99 8.55 -4.10
CA LEU A 147 4.68 9.20 -2.98
C LEU A 147 3.87 10.37 -2.41
N ARG A 148 3.14 11.11 -3.26
CA ARG A 148 2.22 12.17 -2.80
C ARG A 148 1.04 11.61 -2.03
N HIS A 149 0.42 10.53 -2.51
CA HIS A 149 -0.61 9.82 -1.76
C HIS A 149 -0.10 9.31 -0.40
N CYS A 150 1.13 8.78 -0.37
CA CYS A 150 1.75 8.35 0.88
C CYS A 150 1.99 9.53 1.84
N ALA A 151 2.44 10.68 1.33
CA ALA A 151 2.55 11.89 2.13
C ALA A 151 1.20 12.29 2.74
N ALA A 152 0.13 12.28 1.93
CA ALA A 152 -1.24 12.59 2.36
C ALA A 152 -1.78 11.62 3.42
N LEU A 153 -1.37 10.35 3.40
CA LEU A 153 -1.69 9.40 4.47
C LEU A 153 -1.00 9.77 5.78
N VAL A 154 0.30 10.08 5.73
CA VAL A 154 1.08 10.45 6.92
C VAL A 154 0.54 11.74 7.55
N SER A 155 0.18 12.73 6.72
CA SER A 155 -0.44 13.99 7.18
C SER A 155 -1.95 13.91 7.41
N ASN A 156 -2.58 12.76 7.16
CA ASN A 156 -4.02 12.51 7.30
C ASN A 156 -4.90 13.49 6.48
N ASP A 157 -4.40 13.89 5.31
CA ASP A 157 -5.13 14.68 4.32
C ASP A 157 -5.97 13.77 3.42
N LYS A 158 -7.27 13.70 3.67
CA LYS A 158 -8.19 12.81 2.94
C LYS A 158 -8.51 13.28 1.53
N GLN A 159 -8.43 14.58 1.23
CA GLN A 159 -8.71 15.10 -0.11
C GLN A 159 -7.65 14.65 -1.11
N MET A 160 -6.46 14.42 -0.57
CA MET A 160 -5.25 14.04 -1.27
C MET A 160 -5.00 12.52 -1.27
N GLN A 161 -5.99 11.72 -0.86
CA GLN A 161 -5.88 10.27 -0.90
C GLN A 161 -6.62 9.70 -2.10
N CYS A 162 -5.97 8.76 -2.81
CA CYS A 162 -6.58 8.05 -3.92
C CYS A 162 -6.96 6.62 -3.50
N SER A 163 -8.25 6.30 -3.62
CA SER A 163 -8.79 4.98 -3.30
C SER A 163 -8.24 3.85 -4.19
N SER A 164 -7.71 4.19 -5.38
CA SER A 164 -7.03 3.22 -6.24
C SER A 164 -5.77 2.67 -5.60
N PHE A 165 -5.11 3.40 -4.69
CA PHE A 165 -3.90 2.94 -3.99
C PHE A 165 -4.18 2.28 -2.65
N SER A 166 -5.39 2.40 -2.09
CA SER A 166 -5.71 1.87 -0.75
C SER A 166 -5.71 0.34 -0.71
N PHE A 167 -5.10 -0.23 0.32
CA PHE A 167 -5.05 -1.68 0.56
C PHE A 167 -5.46 -2.01 2.00
N SER A 168 -6.76 -2.19 2.20
CA SER A 168 -7.32 -2.42 3.53
C SER A 168 -6.75 -3.69 4.17
N LEU A 169 -6.83 -3.79 5.49
CA LEU A 169 -6.43 -5.01 6.20
C LEU A 169 -7.19 -6.23 5.68
N ARG A 170 -8.47 -6.05 5.31
CA ARG A 170 -9.29 -7.13 4.77
C ARG A 170 -8.81 -7.59 3.38
N ASP A 171 -8.38 -6.66 2.54
CA ASP A 171 -7.79 -6.98 1.23
C ASP A 171 -6.53 -7.82 1.44
N GLN A 172 -5.66 -7.38 2.36
CA GLN A 172 -4.42 -8.08 2.69
C GLN A 172 -4.68 -9.51 3.20
N GLN A 173 -5.68 -9.70 4.07
CA GLN A 173 -6.09 -11.01 4.58
C GLN A 173 -6.57 -11.94 3.47
N ILE A 174 -7.40 -11.45 2.54
CA ILE A 174 -7.92 -12.28 1.44
C ILE A 174 -6.81 -12.68 0.47
N VAL A 175 -5.91 -11.75 0.11
CA VAL A 175 -4.72 -12.02 -0.70
C VAL A 175 -3.85 -13.07 -0.02
N PHE A 176 -3.60 -12.92 1.28
CA PHE A 176 -2.85 -13.88 2.07
C PHE A 176 -3.45 -15.29 2.00
N TYR A 177 -4.75 -15.45 2.30
CA TYR A 177 -5.35 -16.79 2.31
C TYR A 177 -5.45 -17.39 0.90
N THR A 178 -5.56 -16.56 -0.13
CA THR A 178 -5.49 -17.01 -1.53
C THR A 178 -4.12 -17.64 -1.82
N LEU A 179 -3.02 -17.02 -1.37
CA LEU A 179 -1.67 -17.59 -1.49
C LEU A 179 -1.52 -18.90 -0.71
N ALA A 180 -2.23 -19.04 0.40
CA ALA A 180 -2.24 -20.28 1.19
C ALA A 180 -3.06 -21.41 0.53
N GLY A 181 -3.49 -21.25 -0.73
CA GLY A 181 -4.25 -22.25 -1.49
C GLY A 181 -5.69 -22.42 -1.01
N ARG A 182 -6.21 -21.51 -0.19
CA ARG A 182 -7.58 -21.60 0.35
C ARG A 182 -8.60 -21.30 -0.74
N THR A 183 -9.64 -22.12 -0.79
CA THR A 183 -10.84 -21.87 -1.60
C THR A 183 -11.63 -20.69 -1.04
N ILE A 184 -12.49 -20.08 -1.87
CA ILE A 184 -13.35 -18.95 -1.44
C ILE A 184 -14.17 -19.29 -0.18
N LYS A 185 -14.71 -20.50 -0.09
CA LYS A 185 -15.50 -20.97 1.06
C LYS A 185 -14.66 -21.07 2.33
N GLU A 186 -13.44 -21.58 2.23
CA GLU A 186 -12.52 -21.64 3.37
C GLU A 186 -12.11 -20.24 3.82
N ILE A 187 -11.81 -19.33 2.88
CA ILE A 187 -11.49 -17.93 3.21
C ILE A 187 -12.68 -17.27 3.93
N ALA A 188 -13.89 -17.48 3.42
CA ALA A 188 -15.11 -16.94 4.01
C ALA A 188 -15.33 -17.44 5.44
N ALA A 189 -15.13 -18.74 5.67
CA ALA A 189 -15.22 -19.35 7.00
C ALA A 189 -14.15 -18.81 7.96
N GLU A 190 -12.87 -18.83 7.55
CA GLU A 190 -11.74 -18.36 8.39
C GLU A 190 -11.85 -16.86 8.73
N LEU A 191 -12.39 -16.05 7.82
CA LEU A 191 -12.58 -14.60 8.04
C LEU A 191 -13.94 -14.22 8.61
N SER A 192 -14.84 -15.20 8.85
CA SER A 192 -16.22 -14.97 9.29
C SER A 192 -16.96 -13.97 8.39
N VAL A 193 -16.87 -14.16 7.07
CA VAL A 193 -17.55 -13.33 6.05
C VAL A 193 -18.32 -14.21 5.06
N THR A 194 -19.13 -13.60 4.20
CA THR A 194 -19.82 -14.34 3.13
C THR A 194 -18.92 -14.55 1.92
N ASP A 195 -19.11 -15.66 1.18
CA ASP A 195 -18.44 -15.91 -0.11
C ASP A 195 -18.56 -14.71 -1.06
N LYS A 196 -19.74 -14.08 -1.09
CA LYS A 196 -20.02 -12.88 -1.89
C LYS A 196 -19.07 -11.73 -1.55
N MET A 197 -18.73 -11.55 -0.27
CA MET A 197 -17.77 -10.53 0.16
C MET A 197 -16.35 -10.85 -0.34
N VAL A 198 -15.93 -12.12 -0.28
CA VAL A 198 -14.62 -12.53 -0.79
C VAL A 198 -14.51 -12.28 -2.29
N TYR A 199 -15.53 -12.66 -3.07
CA TYR A 199 -15.58 -12.35 -4.51
C TYR A 199 -15.55 -10.84 -4.79
N LYS A 200 -16.32 -10.06 -4.04
CA LYS A 200 -16.36 -8.59 -4.18
C LYS A 200 -14.98 -7.97 -3.96
N ILE A 201 -14.28 -8.38 -2.90
CA ILE A 201 -12.96 -7.85 -2.58
C ILE A 201 -11.94 -8.24 -3.64
N ARG A 202 -11.98 -9.47 -4.15
CA ARG A 202 -11.13 -9.88 -5.29
C ARG A 202 -11.39 -9.02 -6.53
N ASP A 203 -12.65 -8.79 -6.92
CA ASP A 203 -12.97 -7.90 -8.05
C ASP A 203 -12.53 -6.45 -7.79
N GLN A 204 -12.66 -5.94 -6.56
CA GLN A 204 -12.17 -4.61 -6.19
C GLN A 204 -10.65 -4.50 -6.32
N LEU A 205 -9.90 -5.51 -5.86
CA LEU A 205 -8.45 -5.56 -6.04
C LEU A 205 -8.09 -5.56 -7.54
N THR A 206 -8.74 -6.40 -8.35
CA THR A 206 -8.54 -6.42 -9.80
C THR A 206 -8.80 -5.05 -10.41
N ARG A 207 -9.91 -4.39 -10.05
CA ARG A 207 -10.24 -3.04 -10.54
C ARG A 207 -9.18 -2.01 -10.19
N ARG A 208 -8.61 -2.05 -8.98
CA ARG A 208 -7.54 -1.13 -8.58
C ARG A 208 -6.30 -1.31 -9.46
N LEU A 209 -5.90 -2.56 -9.72
CA LEU A 209 -4.78 -2.87 -10.61
C LEU A 209 -5.04 -2.38 -12.04
N GLU A 210 -6.24 -2.61 -12.57
CA GLU A 210 -6.67 -2.11 -13.89
C GLU A 210 -6.56 -0.58 -13.97
N CYS A 211 -7.10 0.12 -12.97
CA CYS A 211 -7.03 1.58 -12.91
C CYS A 211 -5.59 2.08 -12.90
N GLN A 212 -4.69 1.39 -12.19
CA GLN A 212 -3.27 1.74 -12.10
C GLN A 212 -2.45 1.35 -13.34
N GLN A 213 -3.01 0.61 -14.30
CA GLN A 213 -2.41 0.46 -15.63
C GLN A 213 -2.74 1.64 -16.55
N GLY A 214 -3.90 2.28 -16.34
CA GLY A 214 -4.37 3.37 -17.20
C GLY A 214 -3.60 4.67 -16.97
N SER A 215 -2.96 5.19 -18.03
CA SER A 215 -2.27 6.49 -17.98
C SER A 215 -3.20 7.67 -17.64
N PHE A 216 -4.50 7.54 -17.92
CA PHE A 216 -5.51 8.56 -17.60
C PHE A 216 -5.59 8.84 -16.08
N LEU A 217 -5.42 7.81 -15.24
CA LEU A 217 -5.48 7.97 -13.79
C LEU A 217 -4.36 8.89 -13.33
N PHE A 218 -3.13 8.61 -13.75
CA PHE A 218 -1.95 9.37 -13.32
C PHE A 218 -1.90 10.75 -13.96
N LYS A 219 -2.38 10.91 -15.20
CA LYS A 219 -2.56 12.25 -15.80
C LYS A 219 -3.58 13.07 -15.03
N GLY A 220 -4.74 12.50 -14.70
CA GLY A 220 -5.77 13.17 -13.90
C GLY A 220 -5.30 13.52 -12.49
N LEU A 221 -4.68 12.57 -11.79
CA LEU A 221 -4.06 12.78 -10.47
C LEU A 221 -2.81 13.68 -10.52
N ALA A 222 -2.17 13.88 -11.67
CA ALA A 222 -1.14 14.91 -11.78
C ALA A 222 -1.77 16.31 -11.99
N GLN A 223 -2.89 16.39 -12.71
CA GLN A 223 -3.55 17.65 -13.07
C GLN A 223 -4.41 18.24 -11.95
N CYS A 224 -5.25 17.44 -11.28
CA CYS A 224 -6.09 17.90 -10.16
C CYS A 224 -5.25 18.52 -9.03
N TRP A 225 -3.96 18.24 -9.02
CA TRP A 225 -3.00 18.59 -7.99
C TRP A 225 -2.09 19.76 -8.35
N ARG A 226 -2.03 20.14 -9.64
CA ARG A 226 -1.48 21.44 -10.06
C ARG A 226 -2.44 22.61 -9.76
N ILE A 227 -3.70 22.31 -9.41
CA ILE A 227 -4.77 23.29 -9.17
C ILE A 227 -4.96 23.58 -7.66
N LEU A 228 -4.02 23.15 -6.79
CA LEU A 228 -3.98 23.69 -5.43
C LEU A 228 -3.64 25.19 -5.48
N PRO A 229 -4.31 26.03 -4.69
CA PRO A 229 -4.13 27.47 -4.76
C PRO A 229 -2.72 27.83 -4.32
N ASN A 230 -1.96 28.41 -5.25
CA ASN A 230 -1.00 29.44 -4.91
C ASN A 230 -1.70 30.46 -3.99
N GLU A 231 -0.98 30.88 -2.95
CA GLU A 231 -1.29 32.01 -2.07
C GLU A 231 -2.39 31.78 -1.02
N LYS A 232 -1.97 31.67 0.25
CA LYS A 232 -2.44 32.51 1.36
C LYS A 232 -1.78 32.10 2.69
N TYR A 233 -0.47 32.24 2.83
CA TYR A 233 0.17 32.39 4.15
C TYR A 233 1.52 33.09 4.01
N VAL A 234 1.51 34.40 3.73
CA VAL A 234 2.53 35.34 4.22
C VAL A 234 1.85 36.70 4.44
N THR A 235 1.57 37.03 5.69
CA THR A 235 1.68 38.40 6.24
C THR A 235 2.32 38.29 7.59
#